data_AF-A0A9X4G2X6-F1
#
_entry.id   AF-A0A9X4G2X6-F1
#
_cell.length_a   1.000
_cell.length_b   1.000
_cell.length_c   1.000
_cell.angle_alpha   90.00
_cell.angle_beta   90.00
_cell.angle_gamma   90.00
#
_symmetry.space_group_name_H-M   'P 1'
#
loop_
_entity.id
_entity.type
_entity.pdbx_description
1 polymer ?
#
loop_
_entity_poly.entity_id
_entity_poly.type
_entity_poly.pdbx_seq_one_letter_code
_entity_poly.pdbx_strand_id
1 'polypeptide(L)'
;MNQKQLIKLAVLLIIAAISYFFGNQSNKSEPVKQPQPQQQQNDYATETDTPIAKAPQAQSASATQTALSMNYDSKMYEDKIGQNKHAPVDYYMLALSWSPAFCESQRNKNQGDVPQRLAYQCAGGQNFGWVIHGLWPQNAKARSVDQHPRYCQGDLPEVSAKTIEQYLPESPGAALLQGEWEKHGSCAFDSAESYFAKQKELFYSLKLPAKNLRRNDLFQWMRKHNPQLRGVYLGASKTELYVCYDKKWQPMDCPK
;
A
#
# COMPACT_ATOMS: atom_id res chain seq x y z
N MET A 1 -78.80 7.47 24.51
CA MET A 1 -77.57 6.66 24.43
C MET A 1 -76.41 7.62 24.19
N ASN A 2 -75.47 7.74 25.13
CA ASN A 2 -74.46 8.82 25.15
C ASN A 2 -73.33 8.53 24.14
N GLN A 3 -72.70 9.57 23.56
CA GLN A 3 -71.64 9.51 22.54
C GLN A 3 -70.52 8.52 22.90
N LYS A 4 -70.20 8.38 24.20
CA LYS A 4 -69.20 7.42 24.70
C LYS A 4 -69.64 5.94 24.57
N GLN A 5 -70.93 5.63 24.55
CA GLN A 5 -71.45 4.27 24.31
C GLN A 5 -71.51 3.92 22.82
N LEU A 6 -71.83 4.90 21.95
CA LEU A 6 -71.79 4.73 20.49
C LEU A 6 -70.37 4.44 19.98
N ILE A 7 -69.36 5.13 20.51
CA ILE A 7 -67.94 4.87 20.15
C ILE A 7 -67.50 3.48 20.59
N LYS A 8 -67.91 3.01 21.78
CA LYS A 8 -67.54 1.67 22.27
C LYS A 8 -68.18 0.55 21.43
N LEU A 9 -69.43 0.70 20.99
CA LEU A 9 -70.06 -0.27 20.08
C LEU A 9 -69.41 -0.25 18.69
N ALA A 10 -69.07 0.93 18.16
CA ALA A 10 -68.40 1.02 16.85
C ALA A 10 -67.00 0.37 16.87
N VAL A 11 -66.22 0.55 17.94
CA VAL A 11 -64.89 -0.07 18.08
C VAL A 11 -64.98 -1.60 18.21
N LEU A 12 -65.96 -2.13 18.96
CA LEU A 12 -66.16 -3.58 19.09
C LEU A 12 -66.58 -4.24 17.76
N LEU A 13 -67.42 -3.58 16.96
CA LEU A 13 -67.81 -4.08 15.65
C LEU A 13 -66.66 -4.04 14.62
N ILE A 14 -65.79 -3.02 14.68
CA ILE A 14 -64.59 -2.93 13.84
C ILE A 14 -63.59 -4.03 14.19
N ILE A 15 -63.36 -4.31 15.48
CA ILE A 15 -62.44 -5.38 15.91
C ILE A 15 -62.98 -6.76 15.49
N ALA A 16 -64.30 -7.00 15.62
CA ALA A 16 -64.91 -8.24 15.16
C ALA A 16 -64.84 -8.42 13.64
N ALA A 17 -65.00 -7.35 12.87
CA ALA A 17 -64.88 -7.38 11.40
C ALA A 17 -63.43 -7.63 10.93
N ILE A 18 -62.43 -7.04 11.59
CA ILE A 18 -61.01 -7.29 11.29
C ILE A 18 -60.66 -8.75 11.61
N SER A 19 -61.10 -9.30 12.73
CA SER A 19 -60.86 -10.71 13.07
C SER A 19 -61.55 -11.69 12.10
N TYR A 20 -62.71 -11.32 11.54
CA TYR A 20 -63.40 -12.11 10.52
C TYR A 20 -62.73 -12.03 9.13
N PHE A 21 -62.21 -10.87 8.73
CA PHE A 21 -61.57 -10.68 7.43
C PHE A 21 -60.11 -11.15 7.37
N PHE A 22 -59.38 -11.14 8.48
CA PHE A 22 -57.96 -11.56 8.52
C PHE A 22 -57.77 -12.98 9.09
N GLY A 23 -58.84 -13.65 9.50
CA GLY A 23 -58.83 -15.00 10.08
C GLY A 23 -59.03 -16.12 9.06
N ASN A 24 -58.36 -16.12 7.91
CA ASN A 24 -58.19 -17.36 7.10
C ASN A 24 -57.19 -17.19 5.96
N GLN A 25 -55.89 -17.32 6.23
CA GLN A 25 -54.91 -17.77 5.21
C GLN A 25 -53.85 -18.65 5.87
N SER A 26 -54.16 -19.94 5.96
CA SER A 26 -53.16 -21.01 6.02
C SER A 26 -52.50 -21.13 4.65
N ASN A 27 -51.53 -20.25 4.37
CA ASN A 27 -50.63 -20.43 3.23
C ASN A 27 -49.67 -21.57 3.55
N LYS A 28 -49.89 -22.71 2.88
CA LYS A 28 -48.91 -23.79 2.74
C LYS A 28 -47.63 -23.18 2.17
N SER A 29 -46.57 -23.12 2.98
CA SER A 29 -45.22 -22.92 2.47
C SER A 29 -44.80 -24.19 1.73
N GLU A 30 -44.58 -24.06 0.42
CA GLU A 30 -43.72 -24.99 -0.30
C GLU A 30 -42.32 -24.98 0.34
N PRO A 31 -41.60 -26.11 0.37
CA PRO A 31 -40.24 -26.13 0.88
C PRO A 31 -39.37 -25.30 -0.06
N VAL A 32 -39.01 -24.08 0.37
CA VAL A 32 -37.91 -23.32 -0.21
C VAL A 32 -36.67 -24.20 -0.11
N LYS A 33 -36.18 -24.65 -1.27
CA LYS A 33 -34.89 -25.32 -1.41
C LYS A 33 -33.84 -24.36 -0.87
N GLN A 34 -33.34 -24.64 0.33
CA GLN A 34 -32.24 -23.87 0.91
C GLN A 34 -31.09 -23.86 -0.12
N PRO A 35 -30.56 -22.69 -0.51
CA PRO A 35 -29.25 -22.66 -1.12
C PRO A 35 -28.30 -23.31 -0.12
N GLN A 36 -27.66 -24.39 -0.54
CA GLN A 36 -26.54 -24.95 0.20
C GLN A 36 -25.59 -23.79 0.54
N PRO A 37 -25.00 -23.75 1.74
CA PRO A 37 -23.87 -22.87 1.97
C PRO A 37 -22.84 -23.29 0.91
N GLN A 38 -22.60 -22.43 -0.07
CA GLN A 38 -21.39 -22.53 -0.85
C GLN A 38 -20.29 -22.45 0.19
N GLN A 39 -19.68 -23.61 0.46
CA GLN A 39 -18.39 -23.68 1.10
C GLN A 39 -17.50 -22.77 0.26
N GLN A 40 -17.35 -21.54 0.73
CA GLN A 40 -16.29 -20.67 0.31
C GLN A 40 -15.05 -21.47 0.65
N GLN A 41 -14.49 -22.07 -0.39
CA GLN A 41 -13.28 -22.85 -0.36
C GLN A 41 -12.22 -21.85 0.10
N ASN A 42 -12.03 -21.81 1.41
CA ASN A 42 -10.91 -21.14 2.00
C ASN A 42 -9.71 -21.97 1.56
N ASP A 43 -9.14 -21.61 0.41
CA ASP A 43 -7.78 -21.95 0.05
C ASP A 43 -6.87 -21.21 1.05
N TYR A 44 -6.86 -21.69 2.29
CA TYR A 44 -5.73 -21.50 3.18
C TYR A 44 -4.59 -22.29 2.56
N ALA A 45 -3.73 -21.55 1.85
CA ALA A 45 -2.43 -22.00 1.41
C ALA A 45 -1.77 -22.87 2.49
N THR A 46 -1.55 -24.12 2.12
CA THR A 46 -0.84 -25.14 2.89
C THR A 46 0.64 -24.75 3.00
N GLU A 47 1.03 -24.28 4.19
CA GLU A 47 2.33 -24.37 4.89
C GLU A 47 3.68 -24.39 4.11
N THR A 48 3.75 -23.91 2.86
CA THR A 48 5.00 -23.79 2.07
C THR A 48 5.17 -22.43 1.39
N ASP A 49 4.19 -21.53 1.47
CA ASP A 49 4.24 -20.21 0.87
C ASP A 49 5.01 -19.21 1.73
N THR A 50 6.33 -19.14 1.51
CA THR A 50 7.05 -17.90 1.81
C THR A 50 7.22 -17.13 0.50
N PRO A 51 6.47 -16.05 0.25
CA PRO A 51 6.72 -15.25 -0.93
C PRO A 51 8.12 -14.66 -0.81
N ILE A 52 9.03 -15.09 -1.67
CA ILE A 52 10.10 -14.21 -2.11
C ILE A 52 9.39 -12.95 -2.60
N ALA A 53 9.91 -11.77 -2.26
CA ALA A 53 9.39 -10.52 -2.80
C ALA A 53 9.23 -10.70 -4.31
N LYS A 54 8.00 -10.64 -4.81
CA LYS A 54 7.71 -10.85 -6.22
C LYS A 54 7.12 -9.55 -6.71
N ALA A 55 7.71 -8.96 -7.75
CA ALA A 55 6.99 -7.92 -8.46
C ALA A 55 5.64 -8.49 -8.91
N PRO A 56 4.54 -7.77 -8.71
CA PRO A 56 3.30 -8.10 -9.40
C PRO A 56 3.56 -8.20 -10.91
N GLN A 57 2.72 -8.99 -11.59
CA GLN A 57 2.82 -9.13 -13.04
C GLN A 57 2.76 -7.75 -13.71
N ALA A 58 3.60 -7.54 -14.72
CA ALA A 58 3.65 -6.30 -15.48
C ALA A 58 2.24 -5.93 -15.98
N GLN A 59 1.90 -4.64 -15.90
CA GLN A 59 0.64 -4.13 -16.38
C GLN A 59 0.45 -4.33 -17.88
N SER A 60 -0.79 -4.14 -18.35
CA SER A 60 -1.03 -3.98 -19.78
C SER A 60 -0.18 -2.84 -20.33
N ALA A 61 0.29 -2.98 -21.57
CA ALA A 61 1.07 -1.95 -22.24
C ALA A 61 0.40 -0.56 -22.20
N SER A 62 -0.94 -0.53 -22.19
CA SER A 62 -1.73 0.70 -22.09
C SER A 62 -1.56 1.43 -20.74
N ALA A 63 -1.55 0.72 -19.62
CA ALA A 63 -1.44 1.34 -18.31
C ALA A 63 0.02 1.78 -18.02
N THR A 64 1.00 0.99 -18.47
CA THR A 64 2.40 1.41 -18.51
C THR A 64 2.59 2.66 -19.37
N GLN A 65 2.05 2.69 -20.59
CA GLN A 65 2.11 3.86 -21.47
C GLN A 65 1.49 5.09 -20.81
N THR A 66 0.37 4.93 -20.12
CA THR A 66 -0.30 6.04 -19.41
C THR A 66 0.63 6.60 -18.33
N ALA A 67 1.24 5.74 -17.51
CA ALA A 67 2.17 6.17 -16.47
C ALA A 67 3.40 6.91 -17.02
N LEU A 68 3.91 6.49 -18.18
CA LEU A 68 5.09 7.09 -18.83
C LEU A 68 4.77 8.33 -19.70
N SER A 69 3.50 8.50 -20.09
CA SER A 69 3.06 9.65 -20.90
C SER A 69 2.85 10.94 -20.09
N MET A 70 2.76 10.83 -18.77
CA MET A 70 2.65 11.99 -17.89
C MET A 70 4.00 12.69 -17.76
N ASN A 71 4.00 14.00 -17.54
CA ASN A 71 5.20 14.66 -17.02
C ASN A 71 5.44 14.13 -15.59
N TYR A 72 6.51 13.35 -15.43
CA TYR A 72 6.91 12.77 -14.15
C TYR A 72 8.19 13.39 -13.60
N ASP A 73 8.68 14.45 -14.24
CA ASP A 73 9.82 15.22 -13.78
C ASP A 73 9.57 15.76 -12.37
N SER A 74 10.58 15.65 -11.51
CA SER A 74 10.51 16.26 -10.19
C SER A 74 10.98 17.70 -10.29
N LYS A 75 10.47 18.55 -9.41
CA LYS A 75 10.90 19.93 -9.34
C LYS A 75 11.42 20.19 -7.94
N MET A 76 12.73 20.25 -7.78
CA MET A 76 13.35 20.41 -6.48
C MET A 76 12.80 21.62 -5.71
N TYR A 77 12.51 22.73 -6.41
CA TYR A 77 12.01 23.96 -5.78
C TYR A 77 10.63 23.84 -5.13
N GLU A 78 9.85 22.80 -5.46
CA GLU A 78 8.53 22.55 -4.87
C GLU A 78 8.61 21.80 -3.53
N ASP A 79 9.79 21.29 -3.17
CA ASP A 79 10.03 20.64 -1.89
C ASP A 79 10.20 21.66 -0.77
N LYS A 80 9.37 21.54 0.27
CA LYS A 80 9.34 22.48 1.41
C LYS A 80 10.54 22.37 2.35
N ILE A 81 11.29 21.27 2.29
CA ILE A 81 12.47 21.02 3.15
C ILE A 81 13.72 21.52 2.44
N GLY A 82 13.82 21.28 1.13
CA GLY A 82 14.91 21.72 0.29
C GLY A 82 16.13 20.79 0.30
N GLN A 83 17.23 21.31 -0.21
CA GLN A 83 18.47 20.56 -0.43
C GLN A 83 19.32 20.47 0.84
N ASN A 84 19.90 19.28 1.07
CA ASN A 84 21.00 19.11 2.01
C ASN A 84 22.08 18.20 1.40
N LYS A 85 22.93 18.81 0.57
CA LYS A 85 24.01 18.12 -0.15
C LYS A 85 25.26 17.85 0.68
N HIS A 86 25.33 18.39 1.90
CA HIS A 86 26.52 18.30 2.76
C HIS A 86 26.37 17.31 3.91
N ALA A 87 25.18 16.77 4.14
CA ALA A 87 24.98 15.72 5.12
C ALA A 87 25.76 14.44 4.74
N PRO A 88 26.37 13.75 5.72
CA PRO A 88 27.04 12.49 5.45
C PRO A 88 26.04 11.38 5.15
N VAL A 89 26.46 10.43 4.32
CA VAL A 89 25.81 9.13 4.14
C VAL A 89 26.49 8.12 5.07
N ASP A 90 25.81 7.78 6.16
CA ASP A 90 26.28 6.85 7.19
C ASP A 90 25.68 5.44 7.02
N TYR A 91 24.44 5.36 6.55
CA TYR A 91 23.73 4.10 6.28
C TYR A 91 22.68 4.29 5.19
N TYR A 92 22.04 3.19 4.79
CA TYR A 92 20.94 3.17 3.82
C TYR A 92 19.69 2.59 4.45
N MET A 93 18.52 3.14 4.12
CA MET A 93 17.22 2.63 4.56
C MET A 93 16.36 2.31 3.35
N LEU A 94 16.09 1.02 3.12
CA LEU A 94 15.11 0.57 2.13
C LEU A 94 13.71 0.75 2.72
N ALA A 95 12.90 1.59 2.09
CA ALA A 95 11.51 1.80 2.43
C ALA A 95 10.60 0.98 1.51
N LEU A 96 9.81 0.10 2.12
CA LEU A 96 8.84 -0.75 1.44
C LEU A 96 7.43 -0.35 1.86
N SER A 97 6.53 -0.15 0.90
CA SER A 97 5.15 0.27 1.14
C SER A 97 4.18 -0.88 0.90
N TRP A 98 3.22 -1.07 1.80
CA TRP A 98 2.09 -1.98 1.58
C TRP A 98 1.04 -1.27 0.72
N SER A 99 1.04 -1.58 -0.58
CA SER A 99 0.27 -0.85 -1.59
C SER A 99 -1.23 -0.76 -1.32
N PRO A 100 -1.94 -1.82 -0.86
CA PRO A 100 -3.37 -1.73 -0.59
C PRO A 100 -3.73 -0.67 0.46
N ALA A 101 -2.97 -0.63 1.57
CA ALA A 101 -3.20 0.36 2.62
C ALA A 101 -2.75 1.77 2.19
N PHE A 102 -1.68 1.87 1.39
CA PHE A 102 -1.27 3.13 0.78
C PHE A 102 -2.40 3.69 -0.11
N CYS A 103 -2.90 2.90 -1.07
CA CYS A 103 -3.96 3.32 -1.99
C CYS A 103 -5.27 3.68 -1.27
N GLU A 104 -5.67 2.91 -0.25
CA GLU A 104 -6.79 3.28 0.62
C GLU A 104 -6.56 4.63 1.30
N SER A 105 -5.37 4.87 1.85
CA SER A 105 -5.03 6.16 2.47
C SER A 105 -5.09 7.32 1.48
N GLN A 106 -4.75 7.10 0.21
CA GLN A 106 -4.81 8.13 -0.83
C GLN A 106 -6.26 8.44 -1.19
N ARG A 107 -7.12 7.44 -1.37
CA ARG A 107 -8.56 7.69 -1.61
C ARG A 107 -9.20 8.43 -0.45
N ASN A 108 -8.89 8.05 0.79
CA ASN A 108 -9.40 8.74 1.98
C ASN A 108 -8.99 10.22 2.03
N LYS A 109 -7.79 10.56 1.55
CA LYS A 109 -7.30 11.95 1.49
C LYS A 109 -7.89 12.74 0.32
N ASN A 110 -8.34 12.08 -0.74
CA ASN A 110 -8.78 12.68 -1.99
C ASN A 110 -10.26 12.41 -2.27
N GLN A 111 -11.10 12.33 -1.23
CA GLN A 111 -12.56 12.21 -1.36
C GLN A 111 -13.04 11.01 -2.21
N GLY A 112 -12.28 9.92 -2.19
CA GLY A 112 -12.54 8.71 -2.96
C GLY A 112 -11.75 8.62 -4.27
N ASP A 113 -11.18 9.73 -4.75
CA ASP A 113 -10.44 9.77 -6.01
C ASP A 113 -9.01 9.24 -5.87
N VAL A 114 -8.47 8.76 -6.98
CA VAL A 114 -7.05 8.40 -7.10
C VAL A 114 -6.35 9.45 -7.96
N PRO A 115 -5.36 10.19 -7.42
CA PRO A 115 -4.57 11.12 -8.21
C PRO A 115 -3.94 10.43 -9.43
N GLN A 116 -3.94 11.10 -10.59
CA GLN A 116 -3.49 10.52 -11.86
C GLN A 116 -2.07 9.91 -11.77
N ARG A 117 -1.13 10.57 -11.08
CA ARG A 117 0.24 10.08 -10.87
C ARG A 117 0.33 8.76 -10.09
N LEU A 118 -0.74 8.38 -9.39
CA LEU A 118 -0.87 7.14 -8.63
C LEU A 118 -1.78 6.12 -9.32
N ALA A 119 -2.32 6.45 -10.51
CA ALA A 119 -3.27 5.59 -11.21
C ALA A 119 -2.68 4.21 -11.54
N TYR A 120 -1.39 4.17 -11.91
CA TYR A 120 -0.65 2.92 -12.13
C TYR A 120 -0.75 2.01 -10.89
N GLN A 121 -0.47 2.53 -9.70
CA GLN A 121 -0.51 1.73 -8.47
C GLN A 121 -1.93 1.45 -7.94
N CYS A 122 -2.83 2.42 -8.06
CA CYS A 122 -4.06 2.47 -7.25
C CYS A 122 -5.37 2.50 -8.03
N ALA A 123 -5.38 2.74 -9.34
CA ALA A 123 -6.60 2.81 -10.14
C ALA A 123 -6.81 1.59 -11.06
N GLY A 124 -5.75 0.84 -11.39
CA GLY A 124 -5.83 -0.36 -12.22
C GLY A 124 -6.38 -1.60 -11.47
N GLY A 125 -6.70 -2.66 -12.22
CA GLY A 125 -7.10 -3.97 -11.67
C GLY A 125 -5.96 -4.79 -11.04
N GLN A 126 -4.82 -4.16 -10.76
CA GLN A 126 -3.65 -4.82 -10.19
C GLN A 126 -3.69 -4.81 -8.67
N ASN A 127 -3.35 -5.94 -8.06
CA ASN A 127 -3.22 -6.07 -6.62
C ASN A 127 -1.74 -6.08 -6.24
N PHE A 128 -1.11 -4.90 -6.25
CA PHE A 128 0.22 -4.74 -5.67
C PHE A 128 0.18 -5.13 -4.19
N GLY A 129 1.16 -5.92 -3.75
CA GLY A 129 1.40 -6.20 -2.34
C GLY A 129 2.40 -5.21 -1.76
N TRP A 130 3.55 -5.71 -1.31
CA TRP A 130 4.69 -4.87 -0.98
C TRP A 130 5.36 -4.34 -2.25
N VAL A 131 5.66 -3.04 -2.24
CA VAL A 131 6.37 -2.35 -3.32
C VAL A 131 7.52 -1.53 -2.74
N ILE A 132 8.48 -1.22 -3.58
CA ILE A 132 9.57 -0.32 -3.23
C ILE A 132 9.00 1.11 -3.22
N HIS A 133 9.17 1.80 -2.10
CA HIS A 133 9.00 3.26 -2.07
C HIS A 133 10.31 3.90 -2.52
N GLY A 134 11.43 3.53 -1.88
CA GLY A 134 12.76 4.03 -2.25
C GLY A 134 13.86 3.48 -1.37
N LEU A 135 15.11 3.86 -1.68
CA LEU A 135 16.29 3.52 -0.90
C LEU A 135 16.99 4.81 -0.48
N TRP A 136 16.94 5.14 0.80
CA TRP A 136 17.33 6.46 1.26
C TRP A 136 18.72 6.42 1.90
N PRO A 137 19.72 7.15 1.38
CA PRO A 137 20.94 7.43 2.13
C PRO A 137 20.62 8.28 3.36
N GLN A 138 21.14 7.89 4.51
CA GLN A 138 20.77 8.48 5.80
C GLN A 138 22.01 8.92 6.59
N ASN A 139 21.88 10.06 7.27
CA ASN A 139 22.78 10.54 8.31
C ASN A 139 22.37 9.94 9.68
N ALA A 140 23.28 9.25 10.35
CA ALA A 140 23.04 8.57 11.63
C ALA A 140 22.82 9.52 12.81
N LYS A 141 23.21 10.79 12.66
CA LYS A 141 23.05 11.84 13.68
C LYS A 141 21.83 12.73 13.44
N ALA A 142 21.12 12.53 12.33
CA ALA A 142 19.95 13.33 12.02
C ALA A 142 18.85 13.15 13.08
N ARG A 143 18.26 14.28 13.48
CA ARG A 143 17.14 14.38 14.41
C ARG A 143 15.86 14.86 13.73
N SER A 144 15.97 15.28 12.48
CA SER A 144 14.88 15.78 11.66
C SER A 144 15.16 15.46 10.19
N VAL A 145 14.10 15.47 9.39
CA VAL A 145 14.15 15.05 7.99
C VAL A 145 15.13 15.89 7.16
N ASP A 146 15.25 17.19 7.43
CA ASP A 146 16.15 18.13 6.75
C ASP A 146 17.64 17.82 6.99
N GLN A 147 17.99 17.04 8.02
CA GLN A 147 19.37 16.72 8.37
C GLN A 147 19.94 15.49 7.64
N HIS A 148 19.10 14.75 6.91
CA HIS A 148 19.55 13.66 6.06
C HIS A 148 20.06 14.20 4.69
N PRO A 149 20.87 13.42 3.95
CA PRO A 149 21.25 13.76 2.58
C PRO A 149 20.02 13.86 1.67
N ARG A 150 19.89 14.98 0.96
CA ARG A 150 18.76 15.22 0.03
C ARG A 150 19.18 16.10 -1.13
N TYR A 151 18.70 15.76 -2.33
CA TYR A 151 18.92 16.54 -3.56
C TYR A 151 20.40 16.84 -3.81
N CYS A 152 21.31 15.89 -3.58
CA CYS A 152 22.75 16.20 -3.50
C CYS A 152 23.35 16.69 -4.83
N GLN A 153 22.72 16.37 -5.96
CA GLN A 153 23.08 16.88 -7.28
C GLN A 153 22.16 18.01 -7.78
N GLY A 154 21.21 18.46 -6.94
CA GLY A 154 20.22 19.49 -7.30
C GLY A 154 19.04 18.94 -8.08
N ASP A 155 18.43 19.82 -8.87
CA ASP A 155 17.37 19.51 -9.86
C ASP A 155 18.02 18.74 -11.02
N LEU A 156 17.53 17.53 -11.31
CA LEU A 156 18.11 16.63 -12.30
C LEU A 156 17.17 16.48 -13.49
N PRO A 157 17.69 16.19 -14.71
CA PRO A 157 16.82 15.92 -15.84
C PRO A 157 15.96 14.67 -15.58
N GLU A 158 14.83 14.64 -16.28
CA GLU A 158 13.94 13.49 -16.30
C GLU A 158 14.70 12.20 -16.72
N VAL A 159 14.58 11.15 -15.92
CA VAL A 159 15.11 9.82 -16.22
C VAL A 159 14.34 9.24 -17.41
N SER A 160 15.03 8.58 -18.34
CA SER A 160 14.40 8.07 -19.54
C SER A 160 13.22 7.13 -19.24
N ALA A 161 12.12 7.26 -19.99
CA ALA A 161 10.95 6.41 -19.86
C ALA A 161 11.29 4.91 -19.98
N LYS A 162 12.28 4.56 -20.82
CA LYS A 162 12.80 3.19 -20.96
C LYS A 162 13.40 2.66 -19.66
N THR A 163 14.17 3.49 -18.95
CA THR A 163 14.72 3.13 -17.64
C THR A 163 13.59 2.97 -16.63
N ILE A 164 12.67 3.94 -16.55
CA ILE A 164 11.53 3.90 -15.60
C ILE A 164 10.68 2.65 -15.80
N GLU A 165 10.35 2.30 -17.04
CA GLU A 165 9.53 1.13 -17.38
C GLU A 165 10.06 -0.18 -16.77
N GLN A 166 11.38 -0.36 -16.73
CA GLN A 166 12.03 -1.56 -16.20
C GLN A 166 11.83 -1.78 -14.70
N TYR A 167 11.52 -0.72 -13.96
CA TYR A 167 11.41 -0.71 -12.50
C TYR A 167 10.00 -0.41 -11.98
N LEU A 168 9.06 -0.02 -12.86
CA LEU A 168 7.64 0.15 -12.52
C LEU A 168 7.00 -1.07 -11.84
N PRO A 169 7.33 -2.34 -12.19
CA PRO A 169 6.73 -3.49 -11.51
C PRO A 169 7.06 -3.57 -10.02
N GLU A 170 8.24 -3.13 -9.60
CA GLU A 170 8.66 -3.12 -8.19
C GLU A 170 8.34 -1.80 -7.48
N SER A 171 8.40 -0.68 -8.18
CA SER A 171 8.16 0.68 -7.68
C SER A 171 7.12 1.38 -8.56
N PRO A 172 5.82 1.26 -8.23
CA PRO A 172 4.73 1.54 -9.16
C PRO A 172 4.39 3.04 -9.30
N GLY A 173 5.29 3.80 -9.88
CA GLY A 173 5.02 5.18 -10.31
C GLY A 173 6.23 5.84 -10.95
N ALA A 174 6.04 6.41 -12.14
CA ALA A 174 7.12 7.14 -12.83
C ALA A 174 7.59 8.36 -12.01
N ALA A 175 6.64 9.16 -11.50
CA ALA A 175 6.93 10.31 -10.64
C ALA A 175 7.53 9.91 -9.28
N LEU A 176 7.21 8.70 -8.79
CA LEU A 176 7.85 8.14 -7.61
C LEU A 176 9.32 7.84 -7.91
N LEU A 177 9.60 7.06 -8.96
CA LEU A 177 10.95 6.69 -9.36
C LEU A 177 11.83 7.92 -9.64
N GLN A 178 11.33 8.90 -10.39
CA GLN A 178 12.05 10.16 -10.65
C GLN A 178 12.36 10.91 -9.35
N GLY A 179 11.33 11.17 -8.54
CA GLY A 179 11.50 11.92 -7.29
C GLY A 179 12.44 11.23 -6.30
N GLU A 180 12.39 9.91 -6.21
CA GLU A 180 13.27 9.11 -5.35
C GLU A 180 14.72 9.10 -5.84
N TRP A 181 14.93 9.06 -7.16
CA TRP A 181 16.26 9.21 -7.73
C TRP A 181 16.84 10.58 -7.40
N GLU A 182 16.12 11.65 -7.73
CA GLU A 182 16.63 13.01 -7.59
C GLU A 182 16.84 13.40 -6.13
N LYS A 183 15.85 13.12 -5.27
CA LYS A 183 15.88 13.48 -3.85
C LYS A 183 16.84 12.62 -3.05
N HIS A 184 16.91 11.32 -3.31
CA HIS A 184 17.61 10.37 -2.43
C HIS A 184 18.75 9.64 -3.15
N GLY A 185 18.49 9.04 -4.30
CA GLY A 185 19.48 8.24 -5.03
C GLY A 185 20.74 9.02 -5.41
N SER A 186 20.57 10.26 -5.88
CA SER A 186 21.66 11.15 -6.34
C SER A 186 22.70 11.48 -5.25
N CYS A 187 22.39 11.21 -3.98
CA CYS A 187 23.29 11.41 -2.84
C CYS A 187 24.31 10.28 -2.62
N ALA A 188 24.13 9.12 -3.26
CA ALA A 188 25.01 7.97 -3.02
C ALA A 188 25.28 7.09 -4.24
N PHE A 189 24.73 7.46 -5.40
CA PHE A 189 24.82 6.71 -6.64
C PHE A 189 25.13 7.66 -7.80
N ASP A 190 25.87 7.17 -8.78
CA ASP A 190 26.29 7.96 -9.96
C ASP A 190 25.23 7.97 -11.07
N SER A 191 24.23 7.08 -11.02
CA SER A 191 23.15 6.99 -12.01
C SER A 191 21.85 6.43 -11.44
N ALA A 192 20.72 6.82 -12.05
CA ALA A 192 19.39 6.31 -11.72
C ALA A 192 19.30 4.79 -11.91
N GLU A 193 19.91 4.25 -12.97
CA GLU A 193 19.93 2.81 -13.25
C GLU A 193 20.60 2.03 -12.11
N SER A 194 21.75 2.50 -11.62
CA SER A 194 22.47 1.84 -10.52
C SER A 194 21.68 1.91 -9.20
N TYR A 195 21.00 3.04 -8.96
CA TYR A 195 20.14 3.25 -7.81
C TYR A 195 18.93 2.31 -7.81
N PHE A 196 18.20 2.23 -8.93
CA PHE A 196 17.04 1.34 -9.06
C PHE A 196 17.44 -0.14 -9.07
N ALA A 197 18.57 -0.50 -9.70
CA ALA A 197 19.09 -1.86 -9.66
C ALA A 197 19.39 -2.30 -8.23
N LYS A 198 20.00 -1.44 -7.41
CA LYS A 198 20.28 -1.75 -6.00
C LYS A 198 19.00 -1.90 -5.17
N GLN A 199 18.01 -1.04 -5.38
CA GLN A 199 16.69 -1.20 -4.76
C GLN A 199 16.07 -2.56 -5.08
N LYS A 200 16.07 -2.92 -6.36
CA LYS A 200 15.54 -4.19 -6.87
C LYS A 200 16.28 -5.38 -6.25
N GLU A 201 17.60 -5.35 -6.24
CA GLU A 201 18.45 -6.38 -5.60
C GLU A 201 18.06 -6.58 -4.13
N LEU A 202 17.99 -5.50 -3.34
CA LEU A 202 17.65 -5.58 -1.92
C LEU A 202 16.21 -6.07 -1.71
N PHE A 203 15.25 -5.60 -2.52
CA PHE A 203 13.87 -6.06 -2.47
C PHE A 203 13.76 -7.57 -2.70
N TYR A 204 14.36 -8.09 -3.78
CA TYR A 204 14.32 -9.52 -4.12
C TYR A 204 15.15 -10.39 -3.16
N SER A 205 16.08 -9.82 -2.39
CA SER A 205 16.78 -10.54 -1.32
C SER A 205 15.88 -10.86 -0.12
N LEU A 206 14.71 -10.23 -0.03
CA LEU A 206 13.77 -10.38 1.06
C LEU A 206 12.63 -11.33 0.71
N LYS A 207 12.19 -12.06 1.73
CA LYS A 207 10.88 -12.67 1.79
C LYS A 207 9.93 -11.71 2.49
N LEU A 208 8.72 -11.54 1.95
CA LEU A 208 7.73 -10.57 2.42
C LEU A 208 6.36 -11.23 2.63
N PRO A 209 5.59 -10.84 3.66
CA PRO A 209 4.30 -11.45 3.92
C PRO A 209 3.27 -11.02 2.86
N ALA A 210 2.42 -11.94 2.41
CA ALA A 210 1.35 -11.66 1.44
C ALA A 210 0.17 -10.84 2.00
N LYS A 211 0.29 -10.32 3.22
CA LYS A 211 -0.74 -9.53 3.91
C LYS A 211 -0.11 -8.43 4.75
N ASN A 212 -0.89 -7.40 5.04
CA ASN A 212 -0.49 -6.40 6.02
C ASN A 212 -0.49 -7.00 7.42
N LEU A 213 0.62 -6.87 8.15
CA LEU A 213 0.76 -7.34 9.52
C LEU A 213 0.91 -6.12 10.44
N ARG A 214 0.45 -6.25 11.69
CA ARG A 214 0.74 -5.25 12.71
C ARG A 214 2.26 -5.22 12.94
N ARG A 215 2.80 -4.04 13.29
CA ARG A 215 4.25 -3.80 13.40
C ARG A 215 5.04 -4.92 14.10
N ASN A 216 4.62 -5.32 15.30
CA ASN A 216 5.34 -6.34 16.06
C ASN A 216 5.31 -7.70 15.36
N ASP A 217 4.15 -8.10 14.82
CA ASP A 217 3.99 -9.36 14.08
C ASP A 217 4.79 -9.32 12.77
N LEU A 218 4.82 -8.17 12.09
CA LEU A 218 5.61 -7.93 10.90
C LEU A 218 7.10 -8.14 11.19
N PHE A 219 7.62 -7.54 12.26
CA PHE A 219 9.04 -7.68 12.62
C PHE A 219 9.41 -9.10 13.02
N GLN A 220 8.53 -9.81 13.74
CA GLN A 220 8.76 -11.22 14.04
C GLN A 220 8.72 -12.08 12.78
N TRP A 221 7.75 -11.84 11.90
CA TRP A 221 7.63 -12.55 10.64
C TRP A 221 8.86 -12.32 9.76
N MET A 222 9.31 -11.08 9.60
CA MET A 222 10.48 -10.73 8.80
C MET A 222 11.73 -11.45 9.29
N ARG A 223 12.04 -11.38 10.59
CA ARG A 223 13.23 -12.03 11.17
C ARG A 223 13.17 -13.55 11.13
N LYS A 224 11.97 -14.13 11.22
CA LYS A 224 11.76 -15.59 11.09
C LYS A 224 12.07 -16.08 9.67
N HIS A 225 11.66 -15.34 8.64
CA HIS A 225 11.74 -15.79 7.25
C HIS A 225 12.96 -15.26 6.49
N ASN A 226 13.67 -14.28 7.05
CA ASN A 226 14.88 -13.68 6.50
C ASN A 226 16.04 -13.85 7.52
N PRO A 227 16.81 -14.94 7.44
CA PRO A 227 17.89 -15.22 8.39
C PRO A 227 18.93 -14.10 8.53
N GLN A 228 19.18 -13.35 7.45
CA GLN A 228 20.07 -12.19 7.43
C GLN A 228 19.57 -11.02 8.29
N LEU A 229 18.29 -10.99 8.65
CA LEU A 229 17.70 -9.97 9.52
C LEU A 229 17.62 -10.41 10.99
N ARG A 230 18.14 -11.60 11.35
CA ARG A 230 18.09 -12.07 12.75
C ARG A 230 18.88 -11.12 13.66
N GLY A 231 18.27 -10.76 14.78
CA GLY A 231 18.88 -9.83 15.73
C GLY A 231 18.82 -8.35 15.33
N VAL A 232 18.41 -8.05 14.09
CA VAL A 232 18.34 -6.67 13.58
C VAL A 232 17.00 -6.02 13.94
N TYR A 233 17.05 -4.77 14.40
CA TYR A 233 15.88 -3.92 14.57
C TYR A 233 15.44 -3.33 13.23
N LEU A 234 14.17 -3.54 12.90
CA LEU A 234 13.52 -2.99 11.71
C LEU A 234 12.74 -1.73 12.09
N GLY A 235 12.58 -0.80 11.14
CA GLY A 235 11.69 0.35 11.28
C GLY A 235 10.33 0.09 10.65
N ALA A 236 9.31 0.85 11.03
CA ALA A 236 8.02 0.84 10.34
C ALA A 236 7.23 2.12 10.60
N SER A 237 6.38 2.47 9.64
CA SER A 237 5.30 3.46 9.80
C SER A 237 3.94 2.75 9.65
N LYS A 238 2.85 3.52 9.43
CA LYS A 238 1.50 2.93 9.33
C LYS A 238 1.36 1.96 8.15
N THR A 239 2.02 2.25 7.04
CA THR A 239 1.89 1.48 5.79
C THR A 239 3.26 1.03 5.26
N GLU A 240 4.33 1.22 6.02
CA GLU A 240 5.68 1.00 5.52
C GLU A 240 6.52 0.18 6.48
N LEU A 241 7.43 -0.60 5.88
CA LEU A 241 8.49 -1.35 6.52
C LEU A 241 9.83 -0.73 6.10
N TYR A 242 10.73 -0.57 7.06
CA TYR A 242 12.08 -0.08 6.82
C TYR A 242 13.10 -1.15 7.18
N VAL A 243 14.00 -1.45 6.24
CA VAL A 243 15.16 -2.33 6.46
C VAL A 243 16.42 -1.49 6.26
N CYS A 244 17.31 -1.46 7.24
CA CYS A 244 18.51 -0.64 7.21
C CYS A 244 19.76 -1.46 6.89
N TYR A 245 20.67 -0.85 6.13
CA TYR A 245 21.91 -1.47 5.68
C TYR A 245 23.08 -0.53 5.94
N ASP A 246 24.21 -1.10 6.36
CA ASP A 246 25.45 -0.35 6.46
C ASP A 246 26.01 -0.01 5.06
N LYS A 247 27.16 0.70 5.03
CA LYS A 247 27.80 1.09 3.76
C LYS A 247 28.37 -0.08 2.94
N LYS A 248 28.36 -1.28 3.51
CA LYS A 248 28.78 -2.54 2.88
C LYS A 248 27.58 -3.43 2.54
N TRP A 249 26.37 -2.87 2.56
CA TRP A 249 25.12 -3.56 2.28
C TRP A 249 24.79 -4.71 3.24
N GLN A 250 25.35 -4.69 4.46
CA GLN A 250 24.98 -5.64 5.50
C GLN A 250 23.79 -5.12 6.30
N PRO A 251 22.77 -5.95 6.59
CA PRO A 251 21.68 -5.54 7.46
C PRO A 251 22.18 -5.02 8.81
N MET A 252 21.62 -3.91 9.25
CA MET A 252 21.95 -3.26 10.52
C MET A 252 20.69 -2.75 11.22
N ASP A 253 20.79 -2.51 12.53
CA ASP A 253 19.71 -1.90 13.28
C ASP A 253 19.32 -0.55 12.66
N CYS A 254 18.04 -0.38 12.36
CA CYS A 254 17.53 0.94 12.03
C CYS A 254 17.65 1.86 13.26
N PRO A 255 18.25 3.06 13.12
CA PRO A 255 18.27 4.04 14.20
C PRO A 255 16.86 4.37 14.69
N LYS A 256 16.72 4.60 16.01
CA LYS A 256 15.44 4.91 16.68
C LYS A 256 15.23 6.41 16.86
#